data_AF-A0AAU3M7K2-F1
#
_entry.id   AF-A0AAU3M7K2-F1
#
_cell.length_a   1.000
_cell.length_b   1.000
_cell.length_c   1.000
_cell.angle_alpha   90.00
_cell.angle_beta   90.00
_cell.angle_gamma   90.00
#
_symmetry.space_group_name_H-M   'P 1'
#
loop_
_entity.id
_entity.type
_entity.pdbx_description
1 polymer ?
#
loop_
_entity_poly.entity_id
_entity_poly.type
_entity_poly.pdbx_seq_one_letter_code
_entity_poly.pdbx_strand_id
1 'polypeptide(L)' 'MTAPIPRLLLLSDHIERMRTTLAPPHWQALWGRQAAALAEVFEECADLVPAARREIAERGLRLDLPLGMRTEFDR' A
#
# COMPACT_ATOMS: atom_id res chain seq x y z
N MET A 1 11.07 13.20 -0.49
CA MET A 1 11.72 11.87 -0.54
C MET A 1 10.66 10.87 -0.96
N THR A 2 10.78 10.29 -2.15
CA THR A 2 9.87 9.25 -2.66
C THR A 2 9.97 8.00 -1.80
N ALA A 3 8.84 7.41 -1.41
CA ALA A 3 8.85 6.13 -0.69
C ALA A 3 9.35 5.00 -1.62
N PRO A 4 10.13 4.03 -1.11
CA PRO A 4 10.67 2.97 -1.96
C PRO A 4 9.57 2.01 -2.43
N ILE A 5 9.67 1.50 -3.67
CA ILE A 5 8.67 0.62 -4.31
C ILE A 5 8.27 -0.58 -3.43
N PRO A 6 9.18 -1.31 -2.75
CA PRO A 6 8.79 -2.39 -1.83
C PRO A 6 7.81 -1.95 -0.74
N ARG A 7 7.99 -0.74 -0.19
CA ARG A 7 7.11 -0.20 0.85
C ARG A 7 5.75 0.18 0.29
N LEU A 8 5.70 0.72 -0.93
CA LEU A 8 4.46 1.02 -1.62
C LEU A 8 3.67 -0.26 -1.95
N LEU A 9 4.35 -1.33 -2.36
CA LEU A 9 3.72 -2.64 -2.59
C LEU A 9 3.12 -3.21 -1.32
N LEU A 10 3.86 -3.17 -0.21
CA LEU A 10 3.36 -3.61 1.10
C LEU A 10 2.13 -2.81 1.55
N LEU A 11 2.08 -1.52 1.24
CA LEU A 11 0.94 -0.65 1.53
C LEU A 11 -0.25 -1.01 0.63
N SER A 12 -0.02 -1.24 -0.66
CA SER A 12 -1.04 -1.71 -1.60
C SER A 12 -1.67 -3.05 -1.16
N ASP A 13 -0.83 -4.02 -0.80
CA ASP A 13 -1.28 -5.32 -0.26
C ASP A 13 -2.09 -5.15 1.05
N HIS A 14 -1.79 -4.12 1.86
CA HIS A 14 -2.62 -3.80 3.04
C HIS A 14 -3.96 -3.19 2.67
N ILE A 15 -3.99 -2.21 1.78
CA ILE A 15 -5.23 -1.57 1.31
C ILE A 15 -6.19 -2.60 0.69
N GLU A 16 -5.67 -3.50 -0.15
CA GLU A 16 -6.47 -4.55 -0.77
C GLU A 16 -7.03 -5.52 0.27
N ARG A 17 -6.28 -5.84 1.33
CA ARG A 17 -6.81 -6.61 2.48
C ARG A 17 -7.91 -5.87 3.22
N MET A 18 -7.81 -4.54 3.38
CA MET A 18 -8.87 -3.76 4.01
C MET A 18 -10.18 -3.79 3.21
N ARG A 19 -10.12 -4.02 1.90
CA ARG A 19 -11.31 -4.11 1.03
C ARG A 19 -12.22 -5.29 1.38
N THR A 20 -11.66 -6.36 1.94
CA THR A 20 -12.45 -7.52 2.40
C THR A 20 -12.97 -7.37 3.83
N THR A 21 -12.45 -6.39 4.57
CA THR A 21 -12.80 -6.16 5.98
C THR A 21 -13.77 -5.00 6.16
N LEU A 22 -13.71 -3.98 5.29
CA LEU A 22 -14.54 -2.79 5.36
C LEU A 22 -15.67 -2.85 4.34
N ALA A 23 -16.80 -2.22 4.69
CA ALA A 23 -17.85 -1.96 3.71
C ALA A 23 -17.31 -1.09 2.55
N PRO A 24 -17.74 -1.32 1.30
CA PRO A 24 -17.24 -0.57 0.13
C PRO A 24 -17.21 0.96 0.28
N PRO A 25 -18.25 1.65 0.82
CA PRO A 25 -18.19 3.10 0.97
C PRO A 25 -17.15 3.56 2.00
N HIS A 26 -16.95 2.80 3.09
CA HIS A 26 -15.94 3.12 4.10
C HIS A 26 -14.52 2.89 3.57
N TRP A 27 -14.31 1.79 2.82
CA TRP A 27 -13.03 1.56 2.16
C TRP A 27 -12.70 2.67 1.17
N GLN A 28 -13.67 3.09 0.35
CA GLN A 28 -13.47 4.16 -0.63
C GLN A 28 -13.13 5.49 0.05
N ALA A 29 -13.82 5.83 1.14
CA ALA A 29 -13.59 7.07 1.87
C ALA A 29 -12.19 7.13 2.52
N LEU A 30 -11.74 6.01 3.08
CA LEU A 30 -10.46 5.92 3.78
C LEU A 30 -9.28 5.72 2.80
N TRP A 31 -9.41 4.77 1.88
CA TRP A 31 -8.29 4.28 1.07
C TRP A 31 -8.38 4.65 -0.41
N GLY A 32 -9.54 5.10 -0.91
CA GLY A 32 -9.76 5.28 -2.35
C GLY A 32 -8.77 6.23 -3.02
N ARG A 33 -8.43 7.35 -2.37
CA ARG A 33 -7.41 8.28 -2.88
C ARG A 33 -6.02 7.64 -2.92
N GLN A 34 -5.65 6.91 -1.87
CA GLN A 34 -4.34 6.28 -1.77
C GLN A 34 -4.21 5.10 -2.75
N ALA A 35 -5.26 4.32 -2.93
CA ALA A 35 -5.32 3.21 -3.88
C ALA A 35 -5.14 3.71 -5.32
N ALA A 36 -5.82 4.80 -5.70
CA ALA A 36 -5.67 5.42 -7.01
C ALA A 36 -4.25 5.93 -7.24
N ALA A 37 -3.67 6.67 -6.28
CA ALA A 37 -2.31 7.17 -6.39
C ALA A 37 -1.26 6.04 -6.49
N LEU A 38 -1.46 4.93 -5.76
CA LEU A 38 -0.60 3.75 -5.88
C LEU A 38 -0.73 3.09 -7.25
N ALA A 39 -1.93 3.02 -7.81
CA ALA A 39 -2.13 2.45 -9.14
C ALA A 39 -1.35 3.24 -10.21
N GLU A 40 -1.44 4.57 -10.19
CA GLU A 40 -0.68 5.45 -11.11
C GLU A 40 0.84 5.22 -10.99
N VAL A 41 1.37 5.17 -9.76
CA VAL A 41 2.80 4.91 -9.53
C VAL A 41 3.22 3.54 -10.03
N PHE A 42 2.38 2.52 -9.87
CA PHE A 42 2.70 1.17 -10.36
C PHE A 42 2.54 1.02 -11.88
N GLU A 43 1.71 1.83 -12.53
CA GLU A 43 1.72 1.92 -13.99
C GLU A 43 3.04 2.50 -14.51
N GLU A 44 3.56 3.56 -13.88
CA GLU A 44 4.85 4.16 -14.25
C GLU A 44 6.06 3.27 -13.93
N CYS A 45 5.95 2.41 -12.91
CA CYS A 45 7.04 1.57 -12.41
C CYS A 45 6.76 0.06 -12.55
N ALA A 46 5.92 -0.33 -13.51
CA ALA A 46 5.45 -1.71 -13.66
C ALA A 46 6.61 -2.73 -13.78
N ASP A 47 7.67 -2.37 -14.50
CA ASP A 47 8.86 -3.21 -14.69
C ASP A 47 9.64 -3.47 -13.39
N LEU A 48 9.50 -2.60 -12.39
CA LEU A 48 10.20 -2.70 -11.11
C LEU A 48 9.42 -3.54 -10.09
N VAL A 49 8.12 -3.79 -10.33
CA VAL A 49 7.24 -4.52 -9.41
C VAL A 49 7.73 -5.95 -9.14
N PRO A 50 8.13 -6.76 -10.14
CA PRO A 50 8.60 -8.13 -9.90
C PRO A 50 9.85 -8.17 -9.02
N ALA A 51 10.81 -7.28 -9.27
CA ALA A 51 12.05 -7.19 -8.50
C ALA A 51 11.77 -6.76 -7.05
N ALA A 52 10.90 -5.76 -6.86
CA ALA A 52 10.52 -5.31 -5.53
C ALA A 52 9.73 -6.37 -4.75
N ARG A 53 8.85 -7.16 -5.41
CA ARG A 53 8.17 -8.30 -4.77
C ARG A 53 9.15 -9.39 -4.34
N ARG A 54 10.17 -9.66 -5.16
CA ARG A 54 11.25 -10.58 -4.80
C ARG A 54 12.03 -10.08 -3.59
N GLU A 55 12.38 -8.80 -3.57
CA GLU A 55 13.08 -8.18 -2.44
C GLU A 55 12.27 -8.29 -1.13
N ILE A 56 10.95 -8.05 -1.17
CA ILE A 56 10.07 -8.23 -0.01
C ILE A 56 10.16 -9.65 0.54
N ALA A 57 10.09 -10.66 -0.35
CA ALA A 57 10.14 -12.07 0.04
C ALA A 57 11.51 -12.47 0.59
N GLU A 58 12.59 -12.10 -0.10
CA GLU A 58 13.97 -12.45 0.30
C GLU A 58 14.37 -11.81 1.62
N ARG A 59 13.95 -10.56 1.85
CA ARG A 59 14.33 -9.79 3.06
C ARG A 59 13.29 -9.86 4.17
N GLY A 60 12.16 -10.54 3.95
CA GLY A 60 11.06 -10.63 4.91
C GLY A 60 10.48 -9.27 5.31
N LEU A 61 10.46 -8.32 4.37
CA LEU A 61 9.98 -6.95 4.65
C LEU A 61 8.52 -6.98 5.06
N ARG A 62 8.19 -6.16 6.07
CA ARG A 62 6.82 -5.99 6.55
C ARG A 62 6.42 -4.53 6.48
N LEU A 63 5.12 -4.30 6.36
CA LEU A 63 4.58 -2.95 6.40
C LEU A 63 4.74 -2.40 7.83
N ASP A 64 5.80 -1.62 8.04
CA ASP A 64 5.98 -0.84 9.26
C ASP A 64 5.29 0.50 9.05
N LEU A 65 4.01 0.58 9.39
CA LEU A 65 3.28 1.86 9.38
C LEU A 65 3.85 2.72 10.51
N PRO A 66 4.37 3.93 10.22
CA PRO A 66 4.82 4.82 11.27
C PRO A 66 3.60 5.17 12.13
N LEU A 67 3.78 5.19 13.44
CA LEU A 67 2.72 5.32 14.44
C LEU A 67 1.71 6.46 14.16
N GLY A 68 2.15 7.56 13.52
CA GLY A 68 1.29 8.68 13.14
C GLY A 68 0.21 8.36 12.09
N MET A 69 0.41 7.32 11.27
CA MET A 69 -0.53 6.90 10.24
C MET A 69 -1.60 5.92 10.77
N ARG A 70 -1.49 5.46 12.03
CA ARG A 70 -2.54 4.67 12.69
C ARG A 70 -3.72 5.55 13.13
N THR A 71 -3.44 6.81 13.45
CA THR A 71 -4.41 7.76 14.01
C THR A 71 -5.34 8.40 12.98
N GLU A 72 -5.03 8.35 11.69
CA GLU A 72 -5.90 8.92 10.64
C GLU A 72 -6.97 7.94 10.13
N PHE A 73 -6.86 6.65 10.48
CA PHE A 73 -7.81 5.59 10.05
C PHE A 73 -8.67 5.04 11.18
N ASP A 74 -8.45 5.50 12.42
CA ASP A 74 -9.14 5.04 13.65
C ASP A 74 -10.11 6.11 14.19
N ARG A 75 -10.68 6.95 13.32
CA ARG A 75 -11.66 7.97 13.73
C ARG A 75 -12.98 7.84 12.99
#